data_AF-A0A6C0QYG5-F1
#
_entry.id   AF-A0A6C0QYG5-F1
#
_cell.length_a   1.000
_cell.length_b   1.000
_cell.length_c   1.000
_cell.angle_alpha   90.00
_cell.angle_beta   90.00
_cell.angle_gamma   90.00
#
_symmetry.space_group_name_H-M   'P 1'
#
loop_
_entity.id
_entity.type
_entity.pdbx_description
1 polymer ?
#
loop_
_entity_poly.entity_id
_entity_poly.type
_entity_poly.pdbx_seq_one_letter_code
_entity_poly.pdbx_strand_id
1 'polypeptide(L)'
;MIIFRSYQAGDERQLVPLWNQTMQADPVTPERFRNLVLLDANFDPLGLRIAADGERIIGQYMRSGAFCLCTGLNWNQKMAGFLFSLRTQQTRVPKR
;
A
#
# COMPACT_ATOMS: atom_id res chain seq x y z
N MET A 1 -16.65 6.66 1.72
CA MET A 1 -15.71 7.81 1.77
C MET A 1 -14.31 7.24 1.89
N ILE A 2 -13.37 7.67 1.05
CA ILE A 2 -12.01 7.10 1.09
C ILE A 2 -11.17 7.81 2.16
N ILE A 3 -10.58 7.00 3.04
CA ILE A 3 -9.66 7.42 4.07
C ILE A 3 -8.29 6.83 3.78
N PHE A 4 -7.26 7.67 3.90
CA PHE A 4 -5.88 7.23 3.81
C PHE A 4 -5.28 7.14 5.21
N ARG A 5 -4.74 5.97 5.56
CA ARG A 5 -4.06 5.74 6.83
C ARG A 5 -2.78 4.94 6.64
N SER A 6 -1.94 4.92 7.65
CA SER A 6 -0.81 4.00 7.69
C SER A 6 -1.29 2.58 8.00
N TYR A 7 -0.47 1.61 7.61
CA TYR A 7 -0.69 0.20 7.90
C TYR A 7 -0.87 -0.04 9.40
N GLN A 8 -1.78 -0.94 9.74
CA GLN A 8 -2.02 -1.45 11.08
C GLN A 8 -1.98 -2.98 11.07
N ALA A 9 -1.53 -3.57 12.17
CA ALA A 9 -1.55 -5.02 12.34
C ALA A 9 -2.98 -5.57 12.18
N GLY A 10 -3.15 -6.58 11.32
CA GLY A 10 -4.44 -7.14 10.95
C GLY A 10 -4.91 -6.75 9.55
N ASP A 11 -4.36 -5.68 8.95
CA ASP A 11 -4.69 -5.26 7.58
C ASP A 11 -4.31 -6.32 6.54
N GLU A 12 -3.30 -7.15 6.84
CA GLU A 12 -2.83 -8.24 5.98
C GLU A 12 -3.96 -9.20 5.57
N ARG A 13 -5.01 -9.36 6.39
CA ARG A 13 -6.18 -10.19 6.08
C ARG A 13 -6.94 -9.72 4.84
N GLN A 14 -6.93 -8.41 4.58
CA GLN A 14 -7.56 -7.82 3.39
C GLN A 14 -6.54 -7.51 2.29
N LEU A 15 -5.28 -7.19 2.65
CA LEU A 15 -4.24 -6.91 1.67
C LEU A 15 -3.82 -8.13 0.86
N VAL A 16 -3.70 -9.30 1.48
CA VAL A 16 -3.28 -10.53 0.78
C VAL A 16 -4.28 -10.95 -0.30
N PRO A 17 -5.60 -11.00 -0.04
CA PRO A 17 -6.59 -11.24 -1.09
C PRO A 17 -6.56 -10.16 -2.18
N LEU A 18 -6.44 -8.88 -1.80
CA LEU A 18 -6.38 -7.76 -2.75
C LEU A 18 -5.15 -7.85 -3.66
N TRP A 19 -4.01 -8.23 -3.10
CA TRP A 19 -2.78 -8.53 -3.84
C TRP A 19 -3.03 -9.64 -4.85
N ASN A 20 -3.56 -10.79 -4.42
CA ASN A 20 -3.79 -11.93 -5.31
C ASN A 20 -4.81 -11.64 -6.42
N GLN A 21 -5.77 -10.76 -6.15
CA GLN A 21 -6.73 -10.31 -7.17
C GLN A 21 -6.09 -9.41 -8.23
N THR A 22 -5.07 -8.64 -7.86
CA THR A 22 -4.47 -7.61 -8.71
C THR A 22 -3.17 -8.07 -9.38
N MET A 23 -2.40 -8.93 -8.71
CA MET A 23 -1.16 -9.53 -9.16
C MET A 23 -1.34 -11.04 -9.38
N GLN A 24 -2.14 -11.40 -10.38
CA GLN A 24 -2.46 -12.80 -10.68
C GLN A 24 -1.22 -13.65 -11.03
N ALA A 25 -0.16 -13.02 -11.55
CA ALA A 25 1.09 -13.68 -11.91
C ALA A 25 2.07 -13.87 -10.74
N ASP A 26 1.87 -13.17 -9.60
CA ASP A 26 2.67 -13.36 -8.38
C ASP A 26 1.74 -13.40 -7.15
N PRO A 27 1.01 -14.51 -6.98
CA PRO A 27 0.19 -14.70 -5.81
C PRO A 27 1.05 -14.87 -4.56
N VAL A 28 0.55 -14.37 -3.45
CA VAL A 28 1.21 -14.40 -2.15
C VAL A 28 0.29 -15.05 -1.11
N THR A 29 0.89 -15.82 -0.19
CA THR A 29 0.21 -16.34 1.01
C THR A 29 0.40 -15.36 2.17
N PRO A 30 -0.43 -15.40 3.23
CA PRO A 30 -0.23 -14.55 4.39
C PRO A 30 1.15 -14.69 5.03
N GLU A 31 1.68 -15.91 5.10
CA GLU A 31 3.02 -16.20 5.60
C GLU A 31 4.11 -15.59 4.69
N ARG A 32 3.99 -15.78 3.36
CA ARG A 32 4.94 -15.22 2.40
C ARG A 32 4.89 -13.69 2.41
N PHE A 33 3.71 -13.09 2.54
CA PHE A 33 3.55 -11.63 2.68
C PHE A 33 4.22 -11.11 3.94
N ARG A 34 4.02 -11.78 5.09
CA ARG A 34 4.70 -11.42 6.33
C ARG A 34 6.22 -11.45 6.17
N ASN A 35 6.76 -12.51 5.57
CA ASN A 35 8.20 -12.69 5.41
C ASN A 35 8.82 -11.71 4.40
N LEU A 36 8.13 -11.41 3.29
CA LEU A 36 8.64 -10.54 2.23
C LEU A 36 8.40 -9.05 2.48
N VAL A 37 7.35 -8.71 3.22
CA VAL A 37 6.90 -7.32 3.37
C VAL A 37 7.07 -6.83 4.80
N LEU A 38 6.54 -7.55 5.79
CA LEU A 38 6.51 -7.07 7.18
C LEU A 38 7.82 -7.32 7.92
N LEU A 39 8.53 -8.39 7.58
CA LEU A 39 9.83 -8.76 8.15
C LEU A 39 11.02 -8.28 7.31
N ASP A 40 10.76 -7.55 6.23
CA ASP A 40 11.85 -6.91 5.47
C ASP A 40 12.54 -5.86 6.35
N ALA A 41 13.87 -5.85 6.35
CA ALA A 41 14.65 -4.92 7.17
C ALA A 41 14.41 -3.45 6.79
N ASN A 42 13.89 -3.17 5.59
CA ASN A 42 13.55 -1.83 5.11
C ASN A 42 12.06 -1.50 5.30
N PHE A 43 11.29 -2.35 5.97
CA PHE A 43 9.87 -2.12 6.19
C PHE A 43 9.66 -0.94 7.15
N ASP A 44 8.99 0.10 6.64
CA ASP A 44 8.49 1.21 7.44
C ASP A 44 6.95 1.19 7.46
N PRO A 45 6.31 0.95 8.62
CA PRO A 45 4.86 1.01 8.77
C PRO A 45 4.25 2.35 8.35
N LEU A 46 4.99 3.46 8.47
CA LEU A 46 4.54 4.78 8.03
C LEU A 46 4.66 4.95 6.49
N GLY A 47 5.56 4.19 5.88
CA GLY A 47 5.79 4.11 4.43
C GLY A 47 4.76 3.26 3.69
N LEU A 48 4.06 2.35 4.39
CA LEU A 48 2.93 1.59 3.86
C LEU A 48 1.62 2.35 4.09
N ARG A 49 1.14 3.02 3.05
CA ARG A 49 -0.14 3.75 3.04
C ARG A 49 -1.25 2.87 2.50
N ILE A 50 -2.36 2.89 3.20
CA ILE A 50 -3.57 2.13 2.93
C ILE A 50 -4.67 3.09 2.50
N ALA A 51 -5.34 2.76 1.40
CA ALA A 51 -6.58 3.39 0.98
C ALA A 51 -7.75 2.50 1.43
N ALA A 52 -8.57 3.00 2.35
CA ALA A 52 -9.75 2.30 2.85
C ALA A 52 -11.03 3.04 2.47
N ASP A 53 -12.08 2.31 2.09
CA ASP A 53 -13.44 2.83 1.91
C ASP A 53 -14.33 2.15 2.95
N GLY A 54 -14.58 2.84 4.07
CA GLY A 54 -15.18 2.24 5.25
C GLY A 54 -14.25 1.17 5.87
N GLU A 55 -14.77 -0.04 6.07
CA GLU A 55 -14.00 -1.17 6.60
C GLU A 55 -13.19 -1.92 5.55
N ARG A 56 -13.38 -1.59 4.26
CA ARG A 56 -12.75 -2.31 3.15
C ARG A 56 -11.48 -1.62 2.69
N ILE A 57 -10.38 -2.37 2.63
CA ILE A 57 -9.17 -1.90 1.97
C ILE A 57 -9.34 -2.03 0.45
N ILE A 58 -9.16 -0.91 -0.25
CA ILE A 58 -9.27 -0.81 -1.71
C ILE A 58 -7.92 -0.58 -2.38
N GLY A 59 -6.86 -0.37 -1.61
CA GLY A 59 -5.52 -0.24 -2.19
C GLY A 59 -4.44 -0.04 -1.15
N GLN A 60 -3.21 -0.30 -1.56
CA GLN A 60 -2.01 0.00 -0.79
C GLN A 60 -0.96 0.68 -1.66
N TYR A 61 -0.10 1.44 -1.00
CA TYR A 61 1.11 2.04 -1.56
C TYR A 61 2.22 1.86 -0.56
N MET A 62 3.32 1.27 -1.01
CA MET A 62 4.54 1.20 -0.23
C MET A 62 5.67 1.88 -0.98
N ARG A 63 6.46 2.63 -0.23
CA ARG A 63 7.80 3.03 -0.67
C ARG A 63 8.82 2.03 -0.12
N SER A 64 9.23 1.07 -0.94
CA SER A 64 10.49 0.34 -0.72
C SER A 64 11.57 1.02 -1.57
N GLY A 65 12.80 1.12 -1.06
CA GLY A 65 13.94 1.76 -1.75
C GLY A 65 14.22 1.25 -3.16
N ALA A 66 13.64 0.12 -3.56
CA ALA A 66 13.77 -0.48 -4.90
C ALA A 66 12.45 -0.79 -5.62
N PHE A 67 11.27 -0.66 -4.98
CA PHE A 67 10.00 -1.07 -5.60
C PHE A 67 8.81 -0.22 -5.13
N CYS A 68 8.03 0.27 -6.09
CA CYS A 68 6.77 1.00 -5.85
C CYS A 68 5.62 0.06 -6.23
N LEU A 69 4.98 -0.53 -5.22
CA LEU A 69 3.89 -1.48 -5.45
C LEU A 69 2.55 -0.79 -5.18
N CYS A 70 1.81 -0.55 -6.27
CA CYS A 70 0.44 -0.04 -6.24
C CYS A 70 -0.50 -1.20 -6.59
N THR A 71 -1.13 -1.82 -5.59
CA THR A 71 -2.15 -2.85 -5.83
C THR A 71 -3.52 -2.33 -5.43
N GLY A 72 -4.54 -2.57 -6.26
CA GLY A 72 -5.95 -2.46 -5.87
C GLY A 72 -6.82 -1.34 -6.44
N LEU A 73 -6.31 -0.33 -7.14
CA LEU A 73 -7.15 0.80 -7.59
C LEU A 73 -7.53 0.72 -9.07
N ASN A 74 -8.81 0.95 -9.35
CA ASN A 74 -9.32 1.09 -10.72
C ASN A 74 -8.78 2.38 -11.37
N TRP A 75 -8.33 2.28 -12.62
CA TRP A 75 -7.71 3.37 -13.39
C TRP A 75 -8.59 4.64 -13.48
N ASN A 76 -9.91 4.48 -13.40
CA ASN A 76 -10.85 5.46 -13.92
C ASN A 76 -11.38 6.57 -12.99
N GLN A 77 -10.83 6.83 -11.80
CA GLN A 77 -11.26 8.03 -11.05
C GLN A 77 -10.38 8.45 -9.86
N LYS A 78 -9.52 7.55 -9.33
CA LYS A 78 -8.88 7.77 -8.01
C LYS A 78 -7.34 7.83 -8.04
N MET A 79 -6.70 7.48 -9.16
CA MET A 79 -5.24 7.57 -9.34
C MET A 79 -4.70 9.01 -9.26
N ALA A 80 -5.40 9.98 -9.88
CA ALA A 80 -4.94 11.37 -9.91
C ALA A 80 -4.90 12.00 -8.52
N GLY A 81 -5.92 11.78 -7.68
CA GLY A 81 -5.96 12.30 -6.31
C GLY A 81 -4.91 11.66 -5.39
N PHE A 82 -4.68 10.35 -5.54
CA PHE A 82 -3.71 9.61 -4.73
C PHE A 82 -2.26 9.95 -5.07
N LEU A 83 -1.92 10.00 -6.37
CA LEU A 83 -0.59 10.41 -6.82
C LEU A 83 -0.34 11.90 -6.55
N PHE A 84 -1.35 12.77 -6.67
CA PHE A 84 -1.22 14.20 -6.35
C PHE A 84 -1.04 14.43 -4.85
N SER A 85 -1.78 13.73 -3.98
CA SER A 85 -1.60 13.80 -2.52
C SER A 85 -0.26 13.25 -2.05
N LEU A 86 0.30 12.25 -2.73
CA LEU A 86 1.64 11.74 -2.44
C LEU A 86 2.74 12.72 -2.90
N ARG A 87 2.54 13.41 -4.04
CA ARG A 87 3.46 14.45 -4.53
C ARG A 87 3.51 15.66 -3.60
N THR A 88 2.40 16.03 -2.98
CA THR A 88 2.34 17.14 -2.00
C THR A 88 2.92 16.76 -0.63
N GLN A 89 2.96 15.48 -0.26
CA GLN A 89 3.68 15.01 0.93
C GLN A 89 5.18 14.76 0.67
N GLN A 90 5.60 14.52 -0.57
CA GLN A 90 7.01 14.38 -0.96
C GLN A 90 7.83 15.67 -0.82
N THR A 91 7.22 16.86 -0.76
CA THR A 91 7.95 18.14 -0.66
C THR A 91 8.31 18.56 0.77
N ARG A 92 7.98 17.76 1.80
CA ARG A 92 8.26 18.08 3.21
C ARG A 92 9.25 17.15 3.92
N VAL A 93 10.17 16.51 3.19
CA VAL A 93 11.35 15.90 3.83
C VAL A 93 12.54 16.79 3.50
N PRO A 94 13.03 17.64 4.42
CA PRO A 94 14.23 18.39 4.18
C PRO A 94 15.39 17.39 4.08
N LYS A 95 16.11 17.43 2.94
CA LYS A 95 17.39 16.75 2.81
C LYS A 95 18.31 17.32 3.90
N ARG A 96 18.68 16.49 4.87
CA ARG A 96 19.86 16.74 5.71
C ARG A 96 21.08 16.24 4.96
#